data_AF-A0A7K9FDS9-F1
#
_entry.id   AF-A0A7K9FDS9-F1
#
_cell.length_a   1.000
_cell.length_b   1.000
_cell.length_c   1.000
_cell.angle_alpha   90.00
_cell.angle_beta   90.00
_cell.angle_gamma   90.00
#
_symmetry.space_group_name_H-M   'P 1'
#
loop_
_entity.id
_entity.type
_entity.pdbx_description
1 polymer ?
#
loop_
_entity_poly.entity_id
_entity_poly.type
_entity_poly.pdbx_seq_one_letter_code
_entity_poly.pdbx_strand_id
1 'polypeptide(L)'
;GCFECCIKCLGGIPYASLIATILLYAGVALFCGCGHEALSGTVNILQTYFEMTRAAGDVIDVFTMIDIFKYVIYGVAAAFFVYGILLMVEGFFTTGAIKDLYGDFKITTCGRCVSAWFIMLTYIFMLAWLGVTAFTSLPVYMYFNLWTICRNATVVDGANLCLDLRQYG
;
A
#
# COMPACT_ATOMS: atom_id res chain seq x y z
N GLY A 1 -1.92 -23.08 39.46
CA GLY A 1 -2.49 -23.19 38.10
C GLY A 1 -1.94 -22.11 37.19
N CYS A 2 -0.80 -22.34 36.54
CA CYS A 2 -0.25 -21.45 35.51
C CYS A 2 -0.95 -21.65 34.15
N PHE A 3 -1.42 -22.87 33.89
CA PHE A 3 -2.06 -23.25 32.63
C PHE A 3 -3.42 -22.57 32.40
N GLU A 4 -4.24 -22.43 33.45
CA GLU A 4 -5.51 -21.68 33.40
C GLU A 4 -5.31 -20.18 33.16
N CYS A 5 -4.22 -19.60 33.69
CA CYS A 5 -3.86 -18.22 33.43
C CYS A 5 -3.43 -18.04 31.97
N CYS A 6 -2.62 -18.96 31.44
CA CYS A 6 -2.20 -18.97 30.04
C CYS A 6 -3.37 -19.13 29.07
N ILE A 7 -4.32 -20.03 29.34
CA ILE A 7 -5.52 -20.22 28.51
C ILE A 7 -6.43 -18.98 28.55
N LYS A 8 -6.60 -18.34 29.72
CA LYS A 8 -7.33 -17.06 29.81
C LYS A 8 -6.62 -15.93 29.07
N CYS A 9 -5.30 -15.87 29.12
CA CYS A 9 -4.51 -14.89 28.35
C CYS A 9 -4.60 -15.14 26.84
N LEU A 10 -4.48 -16.39 26.38
CA LEU A 10 -4.64 -16.74 24.96
C LEU A 10 -6.07 -16.50 24.47
N GLY A 11 -7.09 -16.71 25.30
CA GLY A 11 -8.49 -16.42 24.97
C GLY A 11 -8.82 -14.93 24.90
N GLY A 12 -7.99 -14.07 25.49
CA GLY A 12 -8.15 -12.61 25.48
C GLY A 12 -7.54 -11.90 24.26
N ILE A 13 -6.85 -12.61 23.37
CA ILE A 13 -6.20 -12.03 22.20
C ILE A 13 -7.22 -11.90 21.05
N PRO A 14 -7.40 -10.71 20.44
CA PRO A 14 -8.24 -10.52 19.27
C PRO A 14 -7.58 -11.08 18.01
N TYR A 15 -7.61 -12.40 17.83
CA TYR A 15 -6.98 -13.06 16.68
C TYR A 15 -7.45 -12.50 15.34
N ALA A 16 -8.72 -12.10 15.22
CA ALA A 16 -9.25 -11.49 14.00
C ALA A 16 -8.56 -10.16 13.65
N SER A 17 -8.49 -9.21 14.59
CA SER A 17 -7.80 -7.92 14.36
C SER A 17 -6.29 -8.11 14.17
N LEU A 18 -5.69 -9.08 14.86
CA LEU A 18 -4.28 -9.40 14.69
C LEU A 18 -3.98 -9.95 13.28
N ILE A 19 -4.77 -10.89 12.78
CA ILE A 19 -4.59 -11.39 11.41
C ILE A 19 -4.85 -10.28 10.38
N ALA A 20 -5.89 -9.47 10.59
CA ALA A 20 -6.21 -8.35 9.70
C ALA A 20 -5.06 -7.32 9.62
N THR A 21 -4.44 -6.99 10.75
CA THR A 21 -3.29 -6.06 10.78
C THR A 21 -2.05 -6.63 10.10
N ILE A 22 -1.76 -7.93 10.28
CA ILE A 22 -0.67 -8.60 9.56
C ILE A 22 -0.90 -8.56 8.04
N LEU A 23 -2.10 -8.93 7.59
CA LEU A 23 -2.45 -8.91 6.16
C LEU A 23 -2.35 -7.50 5.57
N LEU A 24 -2.80 -6.50 6.33
CA LEU A 24 -2.74 -5.09 5.95
C LEU A 24 -1.28 -4.63 5.80
N TYR A 25 -0.41 -4.94 6.76
CA TYR A 25 1.01 -4.56 6.68
C TYR A 25 1.75 -5.31 5.57
N ALA A 26 1.48 -6.60 5.39
CA ALA A 26 2.07 -7.38 4.31
C ALA A 26 1.68 -6.83 2.94
N GLY A 27 0.40 -6.49 2.73
CA GLY A 27 -0.10 -5.89 1.49
C GLY A 27 0.54 -4.53 1.20
N VAL A 28 0.62 -3.65 2.21
CA VAL A 28 1.23 -2.33 2.07
C VAL A 28 2.72 -2.44 1.76
N ALA A 29 3.45 -3.34 2.44
CA ALA A 29 4.88 -3.57 2.21
C ALA A 29 5.16 -4.09 0.79
N LEU A 30 4.37 -5.07 0.32
CA LEU A 30 4.48 -5.59 -1.05
C LEU A 30 4.24 -4.49 -2.08
N PHE A 31 3.19 -3.68 -1.89
CA PHE A 31 2.87 -2.62 -2.82
C PHE A 31 3.91 -1.50 -2.84
N CYS A 32 4.43 -1.09 -1.66
CA CYS A 32 5.52 -0.12 -1.59
C CYS A 32 6.80 -0.65 -2.23
N GLY A 33 7.12 -1.94 -2.03
CA GLY A 33 8.27 -2.60 -2.65
C GLY A 33 8.14 -2.63 -4.17
N CYS A 34 7.08 -3.25 -4.70
CA CYS A 34 6.85 -3.32 -6.15
C CYS A 34 6.72 -1.94 -6.79
N GLY A 35 6.08 -0.98 -6.11
CA GLY A 35 6.00 0.41 -6.55
C GLY A 35 7.37 1.08 -6.63
N HIS A 36 8.22 0.92 -5.61
CA HIS A 36 9.57 1.48 -5.60
C HIS A 36 10.44 0.93 -6.74
N GLU A 37 10.40 -0.39 -6.97
CA GLU A 37 11.15 -1.04 -8.05
C GLU A 37 10.68 -0.56 -9.43
N ALA A 38 9.37 -0.53 -9.67
CA ALA A 38 8.81 -0.07 -10.94
C ALA A 38 9.17 1.39 -11.23
N LEU A 39 9.17 2.23 -10.19
CA LEU A 39 9.45 3.65 -10.31
C LEU A 39 10.95 3.91 -10.53
N SER A 40 11.83 3.25 -9.78
CA SER A 40 13.29 3.32 -9.98
C SER A 40 13.70 2.78 -11.35
N GLY A 41 13.09 1.68 -11.81
CA GLY A 41 13.32 1.13 -13.15
C GLY A 41 12.93 2.12 -14.25
N THR A 42 11.80 2.81 -14.08
CA THR A 42 11.33 3.83 -15.03
C THR A 42 12.29 5.02 -15.09
N VAL A 43 12.77 5.52 -13.94
CA VAL A 43 13.75 6.62 -13.86
C VAL A 43 15.07 6.24 -14.53
N ASN A 44 15.57 5.03 -14.29
CA ASN A 44 16.84 4.57 -14.86
C ASN A 44 16.79 4.47 -16.39
N ILE A 45 15.68 3.98 -16.96
CA ILE A 45 15.50 3.91 -18.42
C ILE A 45 15.43 5.33 -19.02
N LEU A 46 14.66 6.23 -18.39
CA LEU A 46 14.52 7.62 -18.84
C LEU A 46 15.84 8.40 -18.81
N GLN A 47 16.70 8.16 -17.82
CA GLN A 47 18.02 8.81 -17.76
C GLN A 47 19.04 8.19 -18.72
N THR A 48 19.02 6.87 -18.89
CA THR A 48 20.06 6.14 -19.63
C THR A 48 19.81 6.14 -21.15
N TYR A 49 18.55 6.05 -21.59
CA TYR A 49 18.22 5.90 -23.02
C TYR A 49 17.83 7.20 -23.71
N PHE A 50 17.38 8.21 -22.96
CA PHE A 50 16.88 9.45 -23.57
C PHE A 50 17.82 10.65 -23.45
N GLU A 51 18.96 10.54 -22.76
CA GLU A 51 19.85 11.67 -22.46
C GLU A 51 19.09 12.91 -21.91
N MET A 52 17.90 12.70 -21.34
CA MET A 52 16.99 13.73 -20.84
C MET A 52 17.52 14.24 -19.50
N THR A 53 18.65 14.94 -19.57
CA THR A 53 19.14 15.78 -18.49
C THR A 53 18.25 17.01 -18.44
N ARG A 54 17.20 17.00 -17.61
CA ARG A 54 16.42 18.19 -17.20
C ARG A 54 16.19 19.22 -18.33
N ALA A 55 15.83 18.77 -19.54
CA ALA A 55 15.65 19.68 -20.68
C ALA A 55 14.18 20.09 -20.74
N ALA A 56 13.98 21.41 -20.64
CA ALA A 56 12.71 22.11 -20.58
C ALA A 56 11.79 21.79 -21.77
N GLY A 57 10.50 21.58 -21.51
CA GLY A 57 9.46 21.50 -22.55
C GLY A 57 8.29 20.62 -22.16
N ASP A 58 8.37 19.33 -22.46
CA ASP A 58 7.21 18.40 -22.38
C ASP A 58 7.43 17.17 -21.47
N VAL A 59 8.66 16.94 -21.00
CA VAL A 59 9.02 15.83 -20.09
C VAL A 59 8.83 16.14 -18.60
N ILE A 60 8.30 17.32 -18.29
CA ILE A 60 8.13 17.82 -16.92
C ILE A 60 6.97 17.10 -16.20
N ASP A 61 6.01 16.54 -16.95
CA ASP A 61 4.83 15.88 -16.38
C ASP A 61 5.14 14.50 -15.79
N VAL A 62 5.91 13.66 -16.49
CA VAL A 62 6.10 12.25 -16.11
C VAL A 62 6.95 12.10 -14.84
N PHE A 63 8.07 12.83 -14.72
CA PHE A 63 8.91 12.77 -13.51
C PHE A 63 8.21 13.36 -12.29
N THR A 64 7.48 14.47 -12.46
CA THR A 64 6.71 15.09 -11.38
C THR A 64 5.58 14.16 -10.93
N MET A 65 4.89 13.51 -11.88
CA MET A 65 3.87 12.51 -11.61
C MET A 65 4.44 11.30 -10.85
N ILE A 66 5.63 10.84 -11.25
CA ILE A 66 6.38 9.77 -10.57
C ILE A 66 6.65 10.14 -9.10
N ASP A 67 7.20 11.32 -8.83
CA ASP A 67 7.47 11.77 -7.46
C ASP A 67 6.18 11.92 -6.64
N ILE A 68 5.11 12.47 -7.22
CA ILE A 68 3.79 12.59 -6.59
C ILE A 68 3.28 11.20 -6.15
N PHE A 69 3.34 10.20 -7.04
CA PHE A 69 2.92 8.84 -6.69
C PHE A 69 3.77 8.28 -5.55
N LYS A 70 5.08 8.52 -5.57
CA LYS A 70 5.99 8.07 -4.51
C LYS A 70 5.61 8.64 -3.14
N TYR A 71 5.35 9.95 -3.07
CA TYR A 71 4.92 10.62 -1.84
C TYR A 71 3.56 10.13 -1.35
N VAL A 72 2.60 9.94 -2.26
CA VAL A 72 1.27 9.43 -1.91
C VAL A 72 1.35 8.00 -1.36
N ILE A 73 2.12 7.11 -2.00
CA ILE A 73 2.28 5.72 -1.56
C ILE A 73 2.88 5.67 -0.15
N TYR A 74 3.96 6.41 0.10
CA TYR A 74 4.58 6.44 1.43
C TYR A 74 3.71 7.10 2.50
N GLY A 75 3.00 8.18 2.17
CA GLY A 75 2.08 8.85 3.08
C GLY A 75 0.90 7.95 3.47
N VAL A 76 0.31 7.27 2.48
CA VAL A 76 -0.77 6.31 2.69
C VAL A 76 -0.29 5.11 3.50
N ALA A 77 0.91 4.57 3.20
CA ALA A 77 1.50 3.48 3.97
C ALA A 77 1.68 3.83 5.46
N ALA A 78 2.16 5.04 5.76
CA ALA A 78 2.29 5.52 7.13
C ALA A 78 0.94 5.64 7.84
N ALA A 79 -0.09 6.16 7.17
CA ALA A 79 -1.44 6.26 7.71
C ALA A 79 -2.04 4.87 8.01
N PHE A 80 -1.84 3.90 7.12
CA PHE A 80 -2.27 2.52 7.30
C PHE A 80 -1.58 1.82 8.48
N PHE A 81 -0.31 2.13 8.72
CA PHE A 81 0.41 1.59 9.88
C PHE A 81 -0.19 2.10 11.20
N VAL A 82 -0.43 3.42 11.31
CA VAL A 82 -1.08 3.99 12.50
C VAL A 82 -2.49 3.41 12.67
N TYR A 83 -3.24 3.29 11.59
CA TYR A 83 -4.59 2.75 11.59
C TYR A 83 -4.63 1.27 12.02
N GLY A 84 -3.67 0.45 11.59
CA GLY A 84 -3.54 -0.94 12.02
C GLY A 84 -3.34 -1.07 13.54
N ILE A 85 -2.50 -0.21 14.14
CA ILE A 85 -2.32 -0.17 15.59
C ILE A 85 -3.64 0.18 16.30
N LEU A 86 -4.37 1.19 15.79
CA LEU A 86 -5.66 1.58 16.37
C LEU A 86 -6.69 0.45 16.34
N LEU A 87 -6.77 -0.30 15.23
CA LEU A 87 -7.65 -1.48 15.10
C LEU A 87 -7.23 -2.62 16.03
N MET A 88 -5.93 -2.80 16.27
CA MET A 88 -5.43 -3.80 17.21
C MET A 88 -5.81 -3.44 18.65
N VAL A 89 -5.67 -2.16 19.02
CA VAL A 89 -6.08 -1.62 20.32
C VAL A 89 -7.59 -1.78 20.54
N GLU A 90 -8.41 -1.45 19.54
CA GLU A 90 -9.86 -1.69 19.60
C GLU A 90 -10.17 -3.19 19.73
N GLY A 91 -9.44 -4.05 19.01
CA GLY A 91 -9.53 -5.51 19.11
C GLY A 91 -9.39 -6.00 20.57
N PHE A 92 -8.42 -5.46 21.30
CA PHE A 92 -8.23 -5.78 22.71
C PHE A 92 -9.37 -5.23 23.59
N PHE A 93 -9.89 -4.05 23.27
CA PHE A 93 -11.02 -3.46 23.99
C PHE A 93 -12.37 -4.17 23.72
N THR A 94 -12.56 -4.76 22.54
CA THR A 94 -13.79 -5.48 22.19
C THR A 94 -13.76 -6.94 22.68
N THR A 95 -12.59 -7.58 22.71
CA THR A 95 -12.42 -8.92 23.29
C THR A 95 -12.75 -8.85 24.78
N GLY A 96 -13.69 -9.70 25.23
CA GLY A 96 -14.34 -9.60 26.55
C GLY A 96 -13.45 -9.70 27.80
N ALA A 97 -12.12 -9.75 27.67
CA ALA A 97 -11.17 -9.74 28.79
C ALA A 97 -11.27 -8.45 29.65
N ILE A 98 -11.74 -7.33 29.09
CA ILE A 98 -11.92 -6.05 29.80
C ILE A 98 -13.37 -5.83 30.25
N LYS A 99 -14.34 -6.52 29.63
CA LYS A 99 -15.76 -6.49 30.05
C LYS A 99 -15.93 -7.00 31.49
N ASP A 100 -15.10 -7.97 31.90
CA ASP A 100 -15.09 -8.53 33.26
C ASP A 100 -14.45 -7.58 34.29
N LEU A 101 -13.51 -6.72 33.85
CA LEU A 101 -12.75 -5.81 34.73
C LEU A 101 -13.45 -4.45 34.97
N TYR A 102 -14.27 -3.97 34.02
CA TYR A 102 -14.80 -2.60 34.06
C TYR A 102 -16.26 -2.48 34.51
N GLY A 103 -16.95 -3.59 34.76
CA GLY A 103 -18.31 -3.59 35.28
C GLY A 103 -19.34 -3.05 34.27
N ASP A 104 -20.51 -3.66 34.29
CA ASP A 104 -21.62 -3.38 33.39
C ASP A 104 -22.28 -2.03 33.75
N PHE A 105 -21.68 -0.90 33.37
CA PHE A 105 -22.30 0.41 33.65
C PHE A 105 -22.05 1.43 32.53
N LYS A 106 -23.11 1.68 31.73
CA LYS A 106 -23.35 2.87 30.87
C LYS A 106 -22.40 3.22 29.71
N ILE A 107 -21.30 2.50 29.46
CA ILE A 107 -20.33 2.82 28.37
C ILE A 107 -20.76 2.26 26.98
N THR A 108 -21.92 1.61 26.88
CA THR A 108 -22.32 0.86 25.67
C THR A 108 -22.61 1.72 24.44
N THR A 109 -23.09 2.95 24.60
CA THR A 109 -23.44 3.84 23.46
C THR A 109 -22.20 4.47 22.82
N CYS A 110 -21.26 4.98 23.63
CA CYS A 110 -20.02 5.58 23.13
C CYS A 110 -19.14 4.52 22.45
N GLY A 111 -19.00 3.34 23.03
CA GLY A 111 -18.25 2.23 22.43
C GLY A 111 -18.82 1.78 21.08
N ARG A 112 -20.16 1.74 20.94
CA ARG A 112 -20.81 1.39 19.67
C ARG A 112 -20.64 2.48 18.60
N CYS A 113 -20.68 3.75 18.98
CA CYS A 113 -20.37 4.86 18.07
C CYS A 113 -18.90 4.86 17.62
N VAL A 114 -17.97 4.60 18.55
CA VAL A 114 -16.53 4.53 18.24
C VAL A 114 -16.22 3.34 17.33
N SER A 115 -16.77 2.16 17.61
CA SER A 115 -16.60 0.99 16.74
C SER A 115 -17.23 1.21 15.36
N ALA A 116 -18.42 1.84 15.28
CA ALA A 116 -19.02 2.21 14.00
C ALA A 116 -18.15 3.21 13.20
N TRP A 117 -17.53 4.18 13.89
CA TRP A 117 -16.58 5.12 13.28
C TRP A 117 -15.34 4.40 12.73
N PHE A 118 -14.78 3.44 13.48
CA PHE A 118 -13.66 2.65 13.00
C PHE A 118 -14.02 1.84 11.76
N ILE A 119 -15.17 1.17 11.75
CA ILE A 119 -15.67 0.44 10.57
C ILE A 119 -15.81 1.37 9.37
N MET A 120 -16.42 2.54 9.55
CA MET A 120 -16.60 3.53 8.49
C MET A 120 -15.25 4.01 7.92
N LEU A 121 -14.28 4.28 8.79
CA LEU A 121 -12.91 4.61 8.38
C LEU A 121 -12.25 3.46 7.62
N THR A 122 -12.46 2.19 8.01
CA THR A 122 -11.88 1.03 7.29
C THR A 122 -12.34 1.01 5.84
N TYR A 123 -13.63 1.26 5.61
CA TYR A 123 -14.20 1.31 4.26
C TYR A 123 -13.64 2.47 3.44
N ILE A 124 -13.49 3.67 4.02
CA ILE A 124 -12.86 4.80 3.32
C ILE A 124 -11.43 4.46 2.93
N PHE A 125 -10.64 3.92 3.86
CA PHE A 125 -9.26 3.51 3.59
C PHE A 125 -9.19 2.43 2.51
N MET A 126 -10.09 1.44 2.53
CA MET A 126 -10.18 0.41 1.49
C MET A 126 -10.45 1.03 0.11
N LEU A 127 -11.38 1.98 0.01
CA LEU A 127 -11.69 2.68 -1.25
C LEU A 127 -10.52 3.53 -1.73
N ALA A 128 -9.87 4.27 -0.81
CA ALA A 128 -8.67 5.05 -1.12
C ALA A 128 -7.54 4.15 -1.65
N TRP A 129 -7.32 3.00 -1.01
CA TRP A 129 -6.32 2.01 -1.43
C TRP A 129 -6.63 1.40 -2.79
N LEU A 130 -7.89 1.06 -3.07
CA LEU A 130 -8.32 0.60 -4.39
C LEU A 130 -8.08 1.67 -5.46
N GLY A 131 -8.35 2.94 -5.15
CA GLY A 131 -8.03 4.05 -6.04
C GLY A 131 -6.53 4.11 -6.35
N VAL A 132 -5.68 4.13 -5.31
CA VAL A 132 -4.22 4.21 -5.47
C VAL A 132 -3.67 3.01 -6.25
N THR A 133 -4.13 1.79 -5.96
CA THR A 133 -3.68 0.59 -6.69
C THR A 133 -4.15 0.60 -8.15
N ALA A 134 -5.36 1.08 -8.43
CA ALA A 134 -5.85 1.23 -9.80
C ALA A 134 -5.02 2.26 -10.59
N PHE A 135 -4.77 3.45 -10.02
CA PHE A 135 -3.98 4.49 -10.71
C PHE A 135 -2.51 4.08 -10.93
N THR A 136 -1.90 3.41 -9.96
CA THR A 136 -0.50 2.94 -10.06
C THR A 136 -0.32 1.72 -10.96
N SER A 137 -1.38 0.94 -11.22
CA SER A 137 -1.31 -0.21 -12.14
C SER A 137 -1.02 0.21 -13.59
N LEU A 138 -1.44 1.41 -14.00
CA LEU A 138 -1.22 1.94 -15.35
C LEU A 138 0.27 2.10 -15.71
N PRO A 139 1.10 2.83 -14.93
CA PRO A 139 2.53 2.96 -15.22
C PRO A 139 3.28 1.62 -15.12
N VAL A 140 2.88 0.74 -14.19
CA VAL A 140 3.47 -0.61 -14.07
C VAL A 140 3.18 -1.46 -15.31
N TYR A 141 1.93 -1.43 -15.79
CA TYR A 141 1.55 -2.12 -17.02
C TYR A 141 2.35 -1.58 -18.21
N MET A 142 2.50 -0.26 -18.36
CA MET A 142 3.34 0.33 -19.40
C MET A 142 4.79 -0.15 -19.30
N TYR A 143 5.40 -0.14 -18.11
CA TYR A 143 6.76 -0.63 -17.89
C TYR A 143 6.92 -2.10 -18.32
N PHE A 144 6.01 -2.98 -17.90
CA PHE A 144 6.06 -4.39 -18.28
C PHE A 144 5.88 -4.60 -19.79
N ASN A 145 4.98 -3.87 -20.44
CA ASN A 145 4.79 -3.97 -21.89
C ASN A 145 6.01 -3.45 -22.67
N LEU A 146 6.59 -2.33 -22.24
CA LEU A 146 7.82 -1.80 -22.84
C LEU A 146 8.97 -2.80 -22.70
N TRP A 147 9.15 -3.35 -21.49
CA TRP A 147 10.18 -4.35 -21.21
C TRP A 147 10.03 -5.64 -22.04
N THR A 148 8.81 -6.17 -22.17
CA THR A 148 8.56 -7.40 -22.94
C THR A 148 8.76 -7.18 -24.44
N ILE A 149 8.30 -6.04 -24.99
CA ILE A 149 8.53 -5.67 -26.40
C ILE A 149 10.02 -5.51 -26.67
N CYS A 150 10.74 -4.81 -25.79
CA CYS A 150 12.19 -4.64 -25.83
C CYS A 150 12.96 -5.96 -25.84
N ARG A 151 12.60 -6.87 -24.94
CA ARG A 151 13.22 -8.20 -24.86
C ARG A 151 12.93 -9.06 -26.08
N ASN A 152 11.77 -8.88 -26.71
CA ASN A 152 11.41 -9.64 -27.90
C ASN A 152 12.08 -9.08 -29.16
N ALA A 153 12.18 -7.76 -29.30
CA ALA A 153 12.84 -7.10 -30.42
C ALA A 153 14.36 -7.37 -30.46
N THR A 154 15.02 -7.39 -29.30
CA THR A 154 16.45 -7.74 -29.18
C THR A 154 16.76 -9.17 -29.63
N VAL A 155 15.80 -10.09 -29.53
CA VAL A 155 15.96 -11.50 -29.96
C VAL A 155 15.71 -11.68 -31.46
N VAL A 156 14.87 -10.85 -32.08
CA VAL A 156 14.46 -11.01 -33.49
C VAL A 156 15.37 -10.23 -34.46
N ASP A 157 15.84 -9.04 -34.11
CA ASP A 157 16.59 -8.17 -35.04
C ASP A 157 18.06 -7.92 -34.66
N GLY A 158 18.52 -8.36 -33.48
CA GLY A 158 19.88 -8.05 -32.98
C GLY A 158 20.15 -6.54 -32.83
N ALA A 159 19.13 -5.70 -33.03
CA ALA A 159 19.15 -4.27 -32.86
C ALA A 159 18.80 -3.95 -31.41
N ASN A 160 19.73 -3.31 -30.69
CA ASN A 160 19.52 -2.76 -29.34
C ASN A 160 18.56 -1.56 -29.32
N LEU A 161 17.68 -1.41 -30.32
CA LEU A 161 16.81 -0.26 -30.49
C LEU A 161 15.47 -0.51 -29.79
N CYS A 162 15.52 -0.44 -28.46
CA CYS A 162 14.35 -0.43 -27.60
C CYS A 162 13.55 0.86 -27.81
N LEU A 163 12.55 0.81 -28.70
CA LEU A 163 11.46 1.79 -28.82
C LEU A 163 11.92 3.27 -28.76
N ASP A 164 12.42 3.77 -29.89
CA ASP A 164 12.79 5.17 -30.06
C ASP A 164 11.50 6.02 -30.18
N LEU A 165 11.07 6.67 -29.08
CA LEU A 165 9.89 7.55 -29.08
C LEU A 165 10.07 8.80 -29.97
N ARG A 166 11.27 9.05 -30.49
CA ARG A 166 11.56 10.13 -31.44
C ARG A 166 10.79 10.01 -32.76
N GLN A 167 10.22 8.83 -33.06
CA GLN A 167 9.30 8.66 -34.19
C GLN A 167 7.92 9.29 -33.95
N TYR A 168 7.51 9.48 -32.69
CA TYR A 168 6.22 10.06 -32.32
C TYR A 168 6.32 11.55 -31.95
N GLY A 169 7.49 12.17 -32.08
CA GLY A 169 7.75 13.60 -31.84
C GLY A 169 9.20 13.87 -31.45
#